data_AF-A0A7C4CSI9-F1
#
_entry.id   AF-A0A7C4CSI9-F1
#
_cell.length_a   1.000
_cell.length_b   1.000
_cell.length_c   1.000
_cell.angle_alpha   90.00
_cell.angle_beta   90.00
_cell.angle_gamma   90.00
#
_symmetry.space_group_name_H-M   'P 1'
#
loop_
_entity.id
_entity.type
_entity.pdbx_description
1 polymer ?
#
loop_
_entity_poly.entity_id
_entity_poly.type
_entity_poly.pdbx_seq_one_letter_code
_entity_poly.pdbx_strand_id
1 'polypeptide(L)'
;MPSRRTVGLDRDLMEKLKEVTRKRGMGLSPYLRKLLSEAIELERLGYYAPRALKEKRIQVLLEMFNFCYVPSDINVNKDPRAYGRRLGEAMKEIGGDVYSVIEYLGLMHKIAIAHDDRITIVNTEGIGDGNSQKTIIAEILKGMAEGSGLLIEERGATAIIEMPKELKEELRRKAQDEIERQRGRR
;
A
#
# COMPACT_ATOMS: atom_id res chain seq x y z
N MET A 1 -19.68 9.47 22.60
CA MET A 1 -18.25 9.45 22.99
C MET A 1 -17.73 8.03 22.85
N PRO A 2 -16.59 7.78 22.19
CA PRO A 2 -15.99 6.45 22.18
C PRO A 2 -15.63 6.04 23.62
N SER A 3 -16.24 4.97 24.10
CA SER A 3 -16.00 4.43 25.44
C SER A 3 -14.54 3.99 25.54
N ARG A 4 -13.76 4.65 26.42
CA ARG A 4 -12.41 4.22 26.75
C ARG A 4 -12.51 2.95 27.59
N ARG A 5 -11.87 1.88 27.13
CA ARG A 5 -11.77 0.62 27.87
C ARG A 5 -10.30 0.31 28.14
N THR A 6 -10.04 -0.15 29.35
CA THR A 6 -8.70 -0.63 29.75
C THR A 6 -8.56 -2.08 29.31
N VAL A 7 -7.43 -2.39 28.69
CA VAL A 7 -7.07 -3.76 28.28
C VAL A 7 -5.75 -4.10 28.96
N GLY A 8 -5.70 -5.26 29.63
CA GLY A 8 -4.46 -5.78 30.18
C GLY A 8 -3.58 -6.34 29.08
N LEU A 9 -2.32 -5.90 29.02
CA LEU A 9 -1.30 -6.41 28.12
C LEU A 9 -0.06 -6.76 28.93
N ASP A 10 0.66 -7.77 28.47
CA ASP A 10 1.96 -8.13 29.03
C ASP A 10 2.92 -6.93 29.01
N ARG A 11 3.62 -6.70 30.13
CA ARG A 11 4.46 -5.52 30.33
C ARG A 11 5.63 -5.50 29.36
N ASP A 12 6.30 -6.64 29.19
CA ASP A 12 7.51 -6.72 28.35
C ASP A 12 7.15 -6.53 26.87
N LEU A 13 6.02 -7.09 26.45
CA LEU A 13 5.49 -6.89 25.11
C LEU A 13 5.12 -5.42 24.87
N MET A 14 4.59 -4.74 25.90
CA MET A 14 4.24 -3.33 25.81
C MET A 14 5.44 -2.39 25.72
N GLU A 15 6.50 -2.65 26.48
CA GLU A 15 7.74 -1.85 26.38
C GLU A 15 8.38 -2.00 24.99
N LYS A 16 8.44 -3.22 24.44
CA LYS A 16 8.92 -3.45 23.07
C LYS A 16 8.10 -2.69 22.03
N LEU A 17 6.77 -2.66 22.18
CA LEU A 17 5.90 -1.89 21.29
C LEU A 17 6.16 -0.37 21.39
N LYS A 18 6.37 0.17 22.60
CA LYS A 18 6.70 1.60 22.79
C LYS A 18 8.01 1.98 22.11
N GLU A 19 9.02 1.11 22.14
CA GLU A 19 10.28 1.34 21.41
C GLU A 19 10.04 1.42 19.90
N VAL A 20 9.23 0.52 19.35
CA VAL A 20 8.87 0.51 17.92
C VAL A 20 8.14 1.80 17.55
N THR A 21 7.17 2.25 18.35
CA THR A 21 6.41 3.47 18.04
C THR A 21 7.28 4.72 18.13
N ARG A 22 8.19 4.79 19.12
CA ARG A 22 9.14 5.90 19.28
C ARG A 22 10.08 6.04 18.08
N LYS A 23 10.60 4.93 17.54
CA LYS A 23 11.43 4.94 16.32
C LYS A 23 10.71 5.49 15.09
N ARG A 24 9.38 5.46 15.09
CA ARG A 24 8.52 5.94 14.00
C ARG A 24 7.88 7.31 14.27
N GLY A 25 8.30 7.99 15.34
CA GLY A 25 7.72 9.29 15.72
C GLY A 25 6.23 9.24 16.08
N MET A 26 5.70 8.06 16.43
CA MET A 26 4.27 7.83 16.62
C MET A 26 3.93 7.49 18.06
N GLY A 27 2.76 7.91 18.53
CA GLY A 27 2.22 7.50 19.83
C GLY A 27 1.80 6.02 19.84
N LEU A 28 1.83 5.39 21.02
CA LEU A 28 1.39 4.00 21.17
C LEU A 28 -0.09 3.79 20.82
N SER A 29 -0.97 4.67 21.29
CA SER A 29 -2.42 4.56 21.04
C SER A 29 -2.80 4.65 19.56
N PRO A 30 -2.32 5.63 18.75
CA PRO A 30 -2.62 5.66 17.32
C PRO A 30 -2.03 4.45 16.58
N TYR A 31 -0.83 4.00 16.97
CA TYR A 31 -0.23 2.79 16.40
C TYR A 31 -1.08 1.54 16.65
N LEU A 32 -1.52 1.30 17.90
CA LEU A 32 -2.38 0.17 18.24
C LEU A 32 -3.73 0.26 17.54
N ARG A 33 -4.31 1.46 17.43
CA ARG A 33 -5.55 1.67 16.69
C ARG A 33 -5.39 1.24 15.23
N LYS A 34 -4.32 1.71 14.55
CA LYS A 34 -4.05 1.33 13.17
C LYS A 34 -3.86 -0.18 13.04
N LEU A 35 -3.02 -0.79 13.88
CA LEU A 35 -2.77 -2.23 13.86
C LEU A 35 -4.06 -3.06 14.03
N LEU A 36 -4.93 -2.67 14.98
CA LEU A 36 -6.20 -3.35 15.21
C LEU A 36 -7.19 -3.12 14.06
N SER A 37 -7.23 -1.92 13.49
CA SER A 37 -8.06 -1.63 12.32
C SER A 37 -7.67 -2.50 11.12
N GLU A 38 -6.38 -2.57 10.78
CA GLU A 38 -5.90 -3.44 9.68
C GLU A 38 -6.19 -4.92 9.96
N ALA A 39 -6.02 -5.37 11.21
CA ALA A 39 -6.34 -6.74 11.58
C ALA A 39 -7.83 -7.06 11.39
N ILE A 40 -8.73 -6.13 11.72
CA ILE A 40 -10.17 -6.30 11.53
C ILE A 40 -10.54 -6.37 10.04
N GLU A 41 -9.94 -5.52 9.19
CA GLU A 41 -10.21 -5.57 7.75
C GLU A 41 -9.75 -6.90 7.13
N LEU A 42 -8.60 -7.45 7.56
CA LEU A 42 -8.16 -8.77 7.12
C LEU A 42 -9.14 -9.88 7.51
N GLU A 43 -9.64 -9.87 8.75
CA GLU A 43 -10.63 -10.85 9.22
C GLU A 43 -11.95 -10.74 8.44
N ARG A 44 -12.38 -9.53 8.06
CA ARG A 44 -13.57 -9.32 7.22
C ARG A 44 -13.42 -9.91 5.82
N LEU A 45 -12.20 -9.92 5.29
CA LEU A 45 -11.86 -10.58 4.02
C LEU A 45 -11.71 -12.10 4.16
N GLY A 46 -11.96 -12.67 5.35
CA GLY A 46 -11.85 -14.10 5.63
C GLY A 46 -10.42 -14.57 5.97
N TYR A 47 -9.49 -13.64 6.24
CA TYR A 47 -8.10 -13.98 6.57
C TYR A 47 -7.84 -13.82 8.07
N TYR A 48 -7.33 -14.89 8.69
CA TYR A 48 -6.89 -14.85 10.08
C TYR A 48 -5.68 -13.91 10.25
N ALA A 49 -5.88 -12.78 10.93
CA ALA A 49 -4.92 -11.68 10.96
C ALA A 49 -3.55 -12.06 11.53
N PRO A 50 -3.42 -12.84 12.62
CA PRO A 50 -2.12 -13.30 13.11
C PRO A 50 -1.35 -14.15 12.08
N ARG A 51 -2.06 -14.95 11.27
CA ARG A 51 -1.45 -15.71 10.17
C ARG A 51 -1.00 -14.77 9.06
N ALA A 52 -1.82 -13.79 8.66
CA ALA A 52 -1.43 -12.79 7.66
C ALA A 52 -0.17 -11.99 8.08
N LEU A 53 -0.06 -11.61 9.35
CA LEU A 53 1.16 -10.97 9.88
C LEU A 53 2.39 -11.89 9.80
N LYS A 54 2.22 -13.19 10.10
CA LYS A 54 3.29 -14.19 9.96
C LYS A 54 3.71 -14.35 8.50
N GLU A 55 2.76 -14.43 7.59
CA GLU A 55 2.98 -14.54 6.14
C GLU A 55 3.69 -13.29 5.60
N LYS A 56 3.24 -12.09 5.98
CA LYS A 56 3.93 -10.85 5.57
C LYS A 56 5.36 -10.77 6.12
N ARG A 57 5.60 -11.25 7.35
CA ARG A 57 6.97 -11.36 7.89
C ARG A 57 7.86 -12.27 7.03
N ILE A 58 7.33 -13.41 6.57
CA ILE A 58 8.06 -14.31 5.66
C ILE A 58 8.32 -13.59 4.33
N GLN A 59 7.32 -12.92 3.78
CA GLN A 59 7.47 -12.15 2.56
C GLN A 59 8.55 -11.06 2.68
N VAL A 60 8.60 -10.30 3.78
CA VAL A 60 9.65 -9.29 4.01
C VAL A 60 11.04 -9.93 4.04
N LEU A 61 11.19 -11.10 4.67
CA LEU A 61 12.46 -11.83 4.67
C LEU A 61 12.87 -12.25 3.25
N LEU A 62 11.93 -12.72 2.44
CA LEU A 62 12.17 -13.08 1.04
C LEU A 62 12.56 -11.85 0.20
N GLU A 63 11.86 -10.73 0.38
CA GLU A 63 12.16 -9.46 -0.29
C GLU A 63 13.60 -8.97 0.01
N MET A 64 14.14 -9.22 1.21
CA MET A 64 15.55 -8.91 1.53
C MET A 64 16.56 -9.68 0.68
N PHE A 65 16.18 -10.85 0.15
CA PHE A 65 16.98 -11.64 -0.79
C PHE A 65 16.63 -11.37 -2.26
N ASN A 66 15.97 -10.24 -2.54
CA ASN A 66 15.41 -9.88 -3.85
C ASN A 66 14.45 -10.94 -4.42
N PHE A 67 13.82 -11.75 -3.56
CA PHE A 67 12.76 -12.65 -3.98
C PHE A 67 11.45 -11.86 -4.06
N CYS A 68 10.77 -11.92 -5.20
CA CYS A 68 9.50 -11.24 -5.40
C CYS A 68 8.41 -12.21 -5.84
N TYR A 69 7.18 -11.97 -5.38
CA TYR A 69 6.02 -12.70 -5.87
C TYR A 69 5.62 -12.13 -7.22
N VAL A 70 5.56 -12.99 -8.22
CA VAL A 70 5.16 -12.63 -9.58
C VAL A 70 3.77 -13.22 -9.79
N PRO A 71 2.76 -12.43 -10.19
CA PRO A 71 1.50 -12.98 -10.66
C PRO A 71 1.74 -14.15 -11.61
N SER A 72 1.09 -15.28 -11.39
CA SER A 72 1.28 -16.50 -12.20
C SER A 72 1.06 -16.27 -13.69
N ASP A 73 0.22 -15.28 -14.02
CA ASP A 73 -0.21 -14.97 -15.40
C ASP A 73 0.65 -13.91 -16.09
N ILE A 74 1.71 -13.39 -15.44
CA ILE A 74 2.58 -12.36 -16.03
C ILE A 74 3.23 -12.82 -17.34
N ASN A 75 3.43 -14.13 -17.51
CA ASN A 75 4.02 -14.71 -18.71
C ASN A 75 2.99 -15.21 -19.76
N VAL A 76 1.69 -15.06 -19.50
CA VAL A 76 0.62 -15.63 -20.34
C VAL A 76 -0.09 -14.55 -21.18
N ASN A 77 -0.13 -13.30 -20.70
CA ASN A 77 -0.80 -12.21 -21.43
C ASN A 77 0.13 -11.53 -22.44
N LYS A 78 -0.31 -11.49 -23.71
CA LYS A 78 0.39 -10.79 -24.80
C LYS A 78 0.36 -9.25 -24.66
N ASP A 79 -0.48 -8.72 -23.78
CA ASP A 79 -0.62 -7.29 -23.48
C ASP A 79 -0.73 -7.06 -21.96
N PRO A 80 0.39 -6.72 -21.28
CA PRO A 80 0.44 -6.44 -19.85
C PRO A 80 -0.45 -5.27 -19.41
N ARG A 81 -0.59 -4.24 -20.25
CA ARG A 81 -1.36 -3.05 -19.90
C ARG A 81 -2.86 -3.34 -19.92
N ALA A 82 -3.33 -4.10 -20.92
CA ALA A 82 -4.72 -4.56 -20.94
C ALA A 82 -5.05 -5.49 -19.77
N TYR A 83 -4.11 -6.34 -19.34
CA TYR A 83 -4.28 -7.12 -18.11
C TYR A 83 -4.39 -6.22 -16.88
N GLY A 84 -3.51 -5.23 -16.77
CA GLY A 84 -3.56 -4.21 -15.73
C GLY A 84 -4.91 -3.51 -15.65
N ARG A 85 -5.49 -3.10 -16.80
CA ARG A 85 -6.82 -2.48 -16.86
C ARG A 85 -7.91 -3.35 -16.22
N ARG A 86 -8.01 -4.61 -16.66
CA ARG A 86 -8.99 -5.56 -16.10
C ARG A 86 -8.81 -5.75 -14.60
N LEU A 87 -7.55 -5.80 -14.14
CA LEU A 87 -7.24 -5.95 -12.71
C LEU A 87 -7.65 -4.70 -11.92
N GLY A 88 -7.38 -3.50 -12.45
CA GLY A 88 -7.78 -2.24 -11.85
C GLY A 88 -9.30 -2.08 -11.75
N GLU A 89 -10.03 -2.44 -12.83
CA GLU A 89 -11.50 -2.48 -12.86
C GLU A 89 -12.04 -3.43 -11.79
N ALA A 90 -11.61 -4.69 -11.80
CA ALA A 90 -12.08 -5.70 -10.86
C ALA A 90 -11.77 -5.33 -9.40
N MET A 91 -10.59 -4.75 -9.14
CA MET A 91 -10.21 -4.33 -7.79
C MET A 91 -11.05 -3.16 -7.29
N LYS A 92 -11.38 -2.21 -8.17
CA LYS A 92 -12.29 -1.11 -7.83
C LYS A 92 -13.71 -1.61 -7.55
N GLU A 93 -14.20 -2.57 -8.34
CA GLU A 93 -15.53 -3.16 -8.16
C GLU A 93 -15.71 -3.83 -6.80
N ILE A 94 -14.67 -4.47 -6.27
CA ILE A 94 -14.68 -5.08 -4.93
C ILE A 94 -14.38 -4.08 -3.80
N GLY A 95 -14.29 -2.78 -4.10
CA GLY A 95 -14.00 -1.72 -3.13
C GLY A 95 -12.55 -1.66 -2.66
N GLY A 96 -11.61 -2.20 -3.45
CA GLY A 96 -10.19 -2.16 -3.16
C GLY A 96 -9.56 -0.79 -3.40
N ASP A 97 -8.57 -0.44 -2.58
CA ASP A 97 -7.74 0.76 -2.75
C ASP A 97 -6.65 0.52 -3.81
N VAL A 98 -7.02 0.74 -5.08
CA VAL A 98 -6.13 0.52 -6.23
C VAL A 98 -4.90 1.43 -6.17
N TYR A 99 -5.02 2.65 -5.65
CA TYR A 99 -3.90 3.59 -5.54
C TYR A 99 -2.82 3.06 -4.58
N SER A 100 -3.22 2.61 -3.39
CA SER A 100 -2.31 2.01 -2.41
C SER A 100 -1.69 0.71 -2.92
N VAL A 101 -2.43 -0.08 -3.71
CA VAL A 101 -1.87 -1.30 -4.33
C VAL A 101 -0.81 -0.96 -5.38
N ILE A 102 -1.05 0.04 -6.23
CA ILE A 102 -0.08 0.51 -7.21
C ILE A 102 1.18 1.04 -6.52
N GLU A 103 1.01 1.84 -5.46
CA GLU A 103 2.13 2.33 -4.64
C GLU A 103 2.96 1.16 -4.09
N TYR A 104 2.29 0.21 -3.44
CA TYR A 104 2.92 -0.94 -2.81
C TYR A 104 3.71 -1.80 -3.81
N LEU A 105 3.09 -2.16 -4.94
CA LEU A 105 3.73 -2.98 -5.98
C LEU A 105 4.88 -2.21 -6.65
N GLY A 106 4.69 -0.92 -6.92
CA GLY A 106 5.71 -0.07 -7.52
C GLY A 106 6.95 0.07 -6.63
N LEU A 107 6.75 0.29 -5.32
CA LEU A 107 7.84 0.36 -4.34
C LEU A 107 8.53 -1.00 -4.16
N MET A 108 7.77 -2.09 -4.09
CA MET A 108 8.31 -3.45 -3.96
C MET A 108 9.25 -3.79 -5.11
N HIS A 109 8.86 -3.48 -6.35
CA HIS A 109 9.67 -3.76 -7.53
C HIS A 109 10.73 -2.68 -7.83
N LYS A 110 10.82 -1.64 -7.00
CA LYS A 110 11.75 -0.51 -7.16
C LYS A 110 11.58 0.20 -8.51
N ILE A 111 10.33 0.35 -8.94
CA ILE A 111 9.95 1.02 -10.19
C ILE A 111 9.04 2.22 -9.95
N ALA A 112 8.72 2.53 -8.69
CA ALA A 112 7.94 3.72 -8.34
C ALA A 112 8.64 4.58 -7.28
N ILE A 113 8.40 5.87 -7.36
CA ILE A 113 8.71 6.87 -6.34
C ILE A 113 7.38 7.45 -5.88
N ALA A 114 7.07 7.27 -4.60
CA ALA A 114 5.86 7.81 -4.00
C ALA A 114 6.13 9.16 -3.32
N HIS A 115 5.28 10.13 -3.63
CA HIS A 115 5.17 11.42 -2.94
C HIS A 115 3.75 11.57 -2.38
N ASP A 116 3.56 12.50 -1.44
CA ASP A 116 2.30 12.67 -0.71
C ASP A 116 1.04 12.86 -1.60
N ASP A 117 1.20 13.28 -2.86
CA ASP A 117 0.11 13.57 -3.78
C ASP A 117 0.14 12.78 -5.10
N ARG A 118 1.19 11.98 -5.34
CA ARG A 118 1.38 11.29 -6.62
C ARG A 118 2.32 10.09 -6.51
N ILE A 119 2.15 9.13 -7.42
CA ILE A 119 3.09 8.03 -7.65
C ILE A 119 3.74 8.25 -9.01
N THR A 120 5.07 8.27 -9.05
CA THR A 120 5.82 8.32 -10.31
C THR A 120 6.38 6.94 -10.62
N ILE A 121 5.89 6.30 -11.68
CA ILE A 121 6.41 5.05 -12.22
C ILE A 121 7.53 5.37 -13.19
N VAL A 122 8.71 4.76 -12.98
CA VAL A 122 9.88 4.91 -13.85
C VAL A 122 9.86 3.79 -14.88
N ASN A 123 9.78 4.15 -16.16
CA ASN A 123 9.89 3.19 -17.25
C ASN A 123 11.33 2.72 -17.37
N THR A 124 11.52 1.41 -17.40
CA THR A 124 12.83 0.76 -17.50
C THR A 124 13.21 0.41 -18.94
N GLU A 125 12.51 0.93 -19.94
CA GLU A 125 12.85 0.72 -21.35
C GLU A 125 14.28 1.22 -21.62
N GLY A 126 15.17 0.30 -22.04
CA GLY A 126 16.53 0.65 -22.51
C GLY A 126 17.73 0.16 -21.68
N ILE A 127 17.55 -0.51 -20.54
CA ILE A 127 18.69 -1.07 -19.75
C ILE A 127 18.67 -2.60 -19.86
N GLY A 128 19.40 -3.14 -20.86
CA GLY A 128 19.70 -4.55 -21.21
C GLY A 128 18.95 -5.71 -20.54
N ASP A 129 18.46 -6.67 -21.36
CA ASP A 129 17.97 -8.07 -21.17
C ASP A 129 17.40 -8.60 -19.82
N GLY A 130 17.73 -8.04 -18.66
CA GLY A 130 17.09 -8.29 -17.36
C GLY A 130 15.88 -7.39 -17.05
N ASN A 131 15.55 -6.43 -17.91
CA ASN A 131 14.51 -5.41 -17.67
C ASN A 131 13.10 -5.73 -18.18
N SER A 132 12.90 -6.87 -18.85
CA SER A 132 11.60 -7.24 -19.41
C SER A 132 10.51 -7.33 -18.33
N GLN A 133 10.82 -7.91 -17.18
CA GLN A 133 9.85 -8.10 -16.10
C GLN A 133 9.45 -6.78 -15.42
N LYS A 134 10.40 -5.87 -15.18
CA LYS A 134 10.10 -4.55 -14.62
C LYS A 134 9.23 -3.73 -15.56
N THR A 135 9.52 -3.79 -16.85
CA THR A 135 8.69 -3.14 -17.88
C THR A 135 7.28 -3.74 -17.93
N ILE A 136 7.15 -5.08 -17.87
CA ILE A 136 5.84 -5.75 -17.78
C ILE A 136 5.06 -5.26 -16.57
N ILE A 137 5.69 -5.23 -15.39
CA ILE A 137 5.04 -4.78 -14.16
C ILE A 137 4.66 -3.29 -14.27
N ALA A 138 5.54 -2.44 -14.80
CA ALA A 138 5.24 -1.02 -15.01
C ALA A 138 3.98 -0.86 -15.89
N GLU A 139 3.88 -1.59 -17.00
CA GLU A 139 2.69 -1.56 -17.86
C GLU A 139 1.43 -2.10 -17.17
N ILE A 140 1.55 -3.14 -16.33
CA ILE A 140 0.43 -3.62 -15.50
C ILE A 140 -0.03 -2.52 -14.55
N LEU A 141 0.88 -1.84 -13.85
CA LEU A 141 0.54 -0.78 -12.89
C LEU A 141 -0.12 0.43 -13.57
N LYS A 142 0.37 0.82 -14.75
CA LYS A 142 -0.28 1.85 -15.58
C LYS A 142 -1.68 1.41 -16.01
N GLY A 143 -1.82 0.17 -16.45
CA GLY A 143 -3.11 -0.42 -16.78
C GLY A 143 -4.07 -0.40 -15.59
N MET A 144 -3.63 -0.76 -14.39
CA MET A 144 -4.45 -0.71 -13.19
C MET A 144 -4.96 0.71 -12.89
N ALA A 145 -4.10 1.72 -13.09
CA ALA A 145 -4.49 3.12 -12.95
C ALA A 145 -5.59 3.49 -13.94
N GLU A 146 -5.42 3.16 -15.22
CA GLU A 146 -6.43 3.38 -16.26
C GLU A 146 -7.76 2.69 -15.94
N GLY A 147 -7.73 1.40 -15.61
CA GLY A 147 -8.93 0.60 -15.37
C GLY A 147 -9.70 1.03 -14.12
N SER A 148 -9.00 1.55 -13.12
CA SER A 148 -9.64 2.12 -11.92
C SER A 148 -10.09 3.58 -12.09
N GLY A 149 -9.76 4.22 -13.22
CA GLY A 149 -10.10 5.62 -13.50
C GLY A 149 -9.24 6.62 -12.74
N LEU A 150 -8.02 6.24 -12.33
CA LEU A 150 -7.03 7.17 -11.80
C LEU A 150 -6.47 8.04 -12.93
N LEU A 151 -6.15 9.30 -12.62
CA LEU A 151 -5.49 10.20 -13.57
C LEU A 151 -4.03 9.77 -13.74
N ILE A 152 -3.66 9.45 -14.98
CA ILE A 152 -2.31 9.07 -15.37
C ILE A 152 -1.79 9.99 -16.48
N GLU A 153 -0.62 10.57 -16.26
CA GLU A 153 0.10 11.38 -17.26
C GLU A 153 1.41 10.69 -17.63
N GLU A 154 1.61 10.39 -18.91
CA GLU A 154 2.88 9.85 -19.40
C GLU A 154 3.81 10.97 -19.87
N ARG A 155 5.04 10.97 -19.37
CA ARG A 155 6.09 11.94 -19.70
C ARG A 155 7.39 11.20 -20.01
N GLY A 156 7.57 10.84 -21.28
CA GLY A 156 8.77 10.15 -21.77
C GLY A 156 9.04 8.84 -21.02
N ALA A 157 10.14 8.79 -20.26
CA ALA A 157 10.54 7.61 -19.48
C ALA A 157 9.82 7.49 -18.12
N THR A 158 8.75 8.24 -17.86
CA THR A 158 8.00 8.17 -16.60
C THR A 158 6.50 8.27 -16.82
N ALA A 159 5.72 7.69 -15.91
CA ALA A 159 4.28 7.91 -15.81
C ALA A 159 3.93 8.41 -14.41
N ILE A 160 3.10 9.44 -14.31
CA ILE A 160 2.69 10.06 -13.06
C ILE A 160 1.22 9.72 -12.82
N ILE A 161 0.92 9.12 -11.68
CA ILE A 161 -0.43 8.79 -11.25
C ILE A 161 -0.80 9.72 -10.10
N GLU A 162 -1.86 10.51 -10.26
CA GLU A 162 -2.31 11.45 -9.23
C GLU A 162 -3.16 10.76 -8.17
N MET A 163 -3.01 11.20 -6.91
CA MET A 163 -3.86 10.73 -5.83
C MET A 163 -5.30 11.25 -6.00
N PRO A 164 -6.32 10.38 -5.92
CA PRO A 164 -7.71 10.79 -5.98
C PRO A 164 -8.06 11.86 -4.96
N LYS A 165 -8.89 12.83 -5.35
CA LYS A 165 -9.37 13.90 -4.45
C LYS A 165 -10.06 13.33 -3.22
N GLU A 166 -10.86 12.27 -3.40
CA GLU A 166 -11.58 11.58 -2.32
C GLU A 166 -10.61 10.99 -1.29
N LEU A 167 -9.56 10.29 -1.75
CA LEU A 167 -8.51 9.74 -0.89
C LEU A 167 -7.73 10.85 -0.17
N LYS A 168 -7.45 11.96 -0.87
CA LYS A 168 -6.80 13.16 -0.32
C LYS A 168 -7.64 13.83 0.77
N GLU A 169 -8.94 13.92 0.57
CA GLU A 169 -9.89 14.47 1.54
C GLU A 169 -10.08 13.54 2.75
N GLU A 170 -10.12 12.23 2.53
CA GLU A 170 -10.17 11.26 3.61
C GLU A 170 -8.91 11.29 4.48
N LEU A 171 -7.73 11.36 3.85
CA LEU A 171 -6.45 11.53 4.55
C LEU A 171 -6.39 12.87 5.30
N ARG A 172 -6.88 13.96 4.70
CA ARG A 172 -6.98 15.27 5.36
C ARG A 172 -7.94 15.26 6.54
N ARG A 173 -9.12 14.65 6.41
CA ARG A 173 -10.08 14.48 7.50
C ARG A 173 -9.48 13.65 8.63
N LYS A 174 -8.85 12.52 8.33
CA LYS A 174 -8.16 11.68 9.32
C LYS A 174 -7.05 12.45 10.04
N ALA A 175 -6.26 13.25 9.32
CA ALA A 175 -5.22 14.09 9.92
C ALA A 175 -5.79 15.22 10.78
N GLN A 176 -6.85 15.90 10.33
CA GLN A 176 -7.54 16.95 11.09
C GLN A 176 -8.19 16.40 12.36
N ASP A 177 -8.89 15.27 12.28
CA ASP A 177 -9.47 14.58 13.44
C ASP A 177 -8.41 14.20 14.48
N GLU A 178 -7.20 13.85 14.00
CA GLU A 178 -6.09 13.50 14.87
C GLU A 178 -5.49 14.74 15.57
N ILE A 179 -5.42 15.87 14.86
CA ILE A 179 -4.95 17.16 15.39
C ILE A 179 -5.96 17.78 16.37
N GLU A 180 -7.25 17.77 16.05
CA GLU A 180 -8.31 18.33 16.91
C GLU A 180 -8.43 17.55 18.23
N ARG A 181 -8.30 16.21 18.19
CA ARG A 181 -8.26 15.37 19.40
C ARG A 181 -7.02 15.61 20.26
N GLN A 182 -5.93 16.10 19.68
CA GLN A 182 -4.73 16.50 20.45
C GLN A 182 -4.88 17.91 21.05
N ARG A 183 -5.59 18.83 20.39
CA ARG A 183 -5.83 20.19 20.89
C ARG A 183 -6.87 20.26 22.01
N GLY A 184 -7.88 19.40 22.01
CA GLY A 184 -8.87 19.29 23.12
C GLY A 184 -8.33 18.67 24.42
N ARG A 185 -7.01 18.52 24.58
CA ARG A 185 -6.33 17.98 25.77
C ARG A 185 -5.47 19.02 26.51
N ARG A 186 -5.54 20.29 26.14
CA ARG A 186 -4.92 21.40 26.89
C ARG A 186 -5.98 22.18 27.66
#